data_AF-A0A7Y4T590-F1
#
_entry.id   AF-A0A7Y4T590-F1
#
_cell.length_a   1.000
_cell.length_b   1.000
_cell.length_c   1.000
_cell.angle_alpha   90.00
_cell.angle_beta   90.00
_cell.angle_gamma   90.00
#
_symmetry.space_group_name_H-M   'P 1'
#
loop_
_entity.id
_entity.type
_entity.pdbx_description
1 polymer ?
#
loop_
_entity_poly.entity_id
_entity_poly.type
_entity_poly.pdbx_seq_one_letter_code
_entity_poly.pdbx_strand_id
1 'polypeptide(L)'
;MGQQVWDMDDISGEHFTLGLYHGEETGSLMLYLNNDIFLIDFKILDNKTYNFFLGNEFMKLSINKISSGYEYRLEVDKETPTPLNEAVKKAEDEERNILLVVLIVLSVILAILFIYNYYARYRY
;
A
#
# COMPACT_ATOMS: atom_id res chain seq x y z
N MET A 1 19.15 -11.89 -18.55
CA MET A 1 19.10 -12.37 -17.15
C MET A 1 18.76 -11.17 -16.30
N GLY A 2 17.64 -11.23 -15.57
CA GLY A 2 17.24 -10.18 -14.66
C GLY A 2 17.49 -10.61 -13.21
N GLN A 3 18.11 -9.74 -12.42
CA GLN A 3 18.21 -9.89 -10.98
C GLN A 3 17.78 -8.59 -10.33
N GLN A 4 16.94 -8.69 -9.31
CA GLN A 4 16.49 -7.55 -8.53
C GLN A 4 16.41 -7.92 -7.05
N VAL A 5 16.72 -6.96 -6.19
CA VAL A 5 16.68 -7.10 -4.74
C VAL A 5 15.93 -5.89 -4.19
N TRP A 6 15.07 -6.15 -3.21
CA TRP A 6 14.37 -5.13 -2.44
C TRP A 6 14.60 -5.39 -0.96
N ASP A 7 15.00 -4.36 -0.25
CA ASP A 7 15.06 -4.33 1.19
C ASP A 7 13.89 -3.51 1.72
N MET A 8 13.16 -4.06 2.69
CA MET A 8 12.00 -3.40 3.29
C MET A 8 11.84 -3.80 4.75
N ASP A 9 11.23 -2.90 5.51
CA ASP A 9 10.82 -3.16 6.89
C ASP A 9 9.30 -3.30 6.90
N ASP A 10 8.80 -4.33 7.60
CA ASP A 10 7.36 -4.45 7.82
C ASP A 10 6.87 -3.50 8.92
N ILE A 11 5.55 -3.48 9.13
CA ILE A 11 4.94 -2.64 10.18
C ILE A 11 5.39 -2.98 11.61
N SER A 12 5.89 -4.19 11.85
CA SER A 12 6.45 -4.59 13.15
C SER A 12 7.92 -4.15 13.33
N GLY A 13 8.55 -3.67 12.25
CA GLY A 13 9.96 -3.31 12.20
C GLY A 13 10.88 -4.50 11.88
N GLU A 14 10.33 -5.62 11.42
CA GLU A 14 11.12 -6.75 10.94
C GLU A 14 11.66 -6.45 9.55
N HIS A 15 12.96 -6.68 9.36
CA HIS A 15 13.65 -6.43 8.11
C HIS A 15 13.61 -7.64 7.18
N PHE A 16 13.28 -7.40 5.92
CA PHE A 16 13.18 -8.41 4.88
C PHE A 16 13.96 -8.00 3.64
N THR A 17 14.80 -8.91 3.16
CA THR A 17 15.46 -8.83 1.85
C THR A 17 14.79 -9.80 0.89
N LEU A 18 13.97 -9.28 -0.01
CA LEU A 18 13.39 -10.04 -1.10
C LEU A 18 14.30 -9.96 -2.33
N GLY A 19 14.72 -11.10 -2.83
CA GLY A 19 15.45 -11.18 -4.08
C GLY A 19 14.72 -12.00 -5.13
N LEU A 20 14.94 -11.59 -6.38
CA LEU A 20 14.39 -12.20 -7.58
C LEU A 20 15.52 -12.51 -8.53
N TYR A 21 15.53 -13.74 -9.03
CA TYR A 21 16.32 -14.15 -10.17
C TYR A 21 15.40 -14.62 -11.29
N HIS A 22 15.60 -14.08 -12.49
CA HIS A 22 14.81 -14.42 -13.67
C HIS A 22 15.70 -14.74 -14.87
N GLY A 23 15.70 -16.01 -15.27
CA GLY A 23 16.24 -16.48 -16.52
C GLY A 23 15.31 -16.11 -17.67
N GLU A 24 15.39 -14.86 -18.13
CA GLU A 24 14.48 -14.24 -19.10
C GLU A 24 14.27 -15.04 -20.41
N GLU A 25 15.28 -15.80 -20.85
CA GLU A 25 15.21 -16.65 -22.05
C GLU A 25 14.56 -18.02 -21.75
N THR A 26 14.81 -18.58 -20.57
CA THR A 26 14.30 -19.90 -20.16
C THR A 26 12.95 -19.80 -19.44
N GLY A 27 12.55 -18.59 -19.03
CA GLY A 27 11.41 -18.33 -18.17
C GLY A 27 11.55 -18.91 -16.76
N SER A 28 12.78 -19.20 -16.31
CA SER A 28 13.02 -19.73 -14.97
C SER A 28 13.03 -18.59 -13.95
N LEU A 29 12.17 -18.65 -12.95
CA LEU A 29 12.04 -17.65 -11.89
C LEU A 29 12.37 -18.27 -10.54
N MET A 30 13.11 -17.55 -9.72
CA MET A 30 13.36 -17.87 -8.32
C MET A 30 13.16 -16.61 -7.48
N LEU A 31 12.37 -16.73 -6.43
CA LEU A 31 12.26 -15.73 -5.37
C LEU A 31 12.87 -16.29 -4.10
N TYR A 32 13.66 -15.47 -3.44
CA TYR A 32 14.28 -15.78 -2.17
C TYR A 32 14.03 -14.66 -1.19
N LEU A 33 13.86 -15.01 0.07
CA LEU A 33 13.61 -14.12 1.18
C LEU A 33 14.66 -14.37 2.25
N ASN A 34 15.42 -13.35 2.66
CA ASN A 34 16.46 -13.48 3.68
C ASN A 34 17.43 -14.65 3.40
N ASN A 35 17.80 -14.81 2.13
CA ASN A 35 18.64 -15.88 1.57
C ASN A 35 17.98 -17.28 1.49
N ASP A 36 16.74 -17.45 1.92
CA ASP A 36 15.98 -18.68 1.79
C ASP A 36 15.07 -18.66 0.56
N ILE A 37 15.14 -19.69 -0.28
CA ILE A 37 14.27 -19.80 -1.46
C ILE A 37 12.86 -20.15 -1.00
N PHE A 38 11.88 -19.32 -1.35
CA PHE A 38 10.48 -19.58 -1.01
C PHE A 38 9.58 -19.81 -2.22
N LEU A 39 10.00 -19.42 -3.43
CA LEU A 39 9.25 -19.68 -4.66
C LEU A 39 10.18 -19.97 -5.83
N ILE A 40 9.88 -21.03 -6.57
CA ILE A 40 10.49 -21.32 -7.87
C ILE A 40 9.34 -21.56 -8.84
N ASP A 41 9.40 -20.93 -10.01
CA ASP A 41 8.44 -21.12 -11.08
C ASP A 41 9.14 -21.13 -12.43
N PHE A 42 8.52 -21.76 -13.42
CA PHE A 42 9.08 -21.91 -14.76
C PHE A 42 8.10 -21.41 -15.81
N LYS A 43 8.61 -21.14 -17.01
CA LYS A 43 7.83 -20.64 -18.16
C LYS A 43 7.24 -19.24 -17.92
N ILE A 44 7.95 -18.40 -17.19
CA ILE A 44 7.60 -16.99 -16.98
C ILE A 44 8.09 -16.17 -18.18
N LEU A 45 7.44 -16.35 -19.32
CA LEU A 45 7.82 -15.69 -20.57
C LEU A 45 6.93 -14.50 -20.94
N ASP A 46 5.85 -14.28 -20.18
CA ASP A 46 4.88 -13.21 -20.36
C ASP A 46 4.51 -12.62 -18.98
N ASN A 47 3.60 -11.64 -18.97
CA ASN A 47 3.21 -10.94 -17.75
C ASN A 47 2.69 -11.91 -16.69
N LYS A 48 3.19 -11.79 -15.47
CA LYS A 48 2.74 -12.59 -14.34
C LYS A 48 2.75 -11.80 -13.04
N THR A 49 1.83 -12.14 -12.15
CA THR A 49 1.69 -11.52 -10.85
C THR A 49 1.69 -12.59 -9.77
N TYR A 50 2.42 -12.32 -8.69
CA TYR A 50 2.44 -13.13 -7.49
C TYR A 50 1.94 -12.27 -6.32
N ASN A 51 1.07 -12.85 -5.51
CA ASN A 51 0.63 -12.24 -4.27
C ASN A 51 1.02 -13.16 -3.12
N PHE A 52 1.66 -12.61 -2.09
CA PHE A 52 2.14 -13.37 -0.95
C PHE A 52 2.24 -12.47 0.28
N PHE A 53 2.28 -13.08 1.46
CA PHE A 53 2.51 -12.34 2.70
C PHE A 53 4.01 -12.21 2.96
N LEU A 54 4.41 -11.04 3.46
CA LEU A 54 5.72 -10.74 3.99
C LEU A 54 5.53 -10.15 5.39
N GLY A 55 5.82 -10.93 6.43
CA GLY A 55 5.36 -10.59 7.78
C GLY A 55 3.83 -10.42 7.78
N ASN A 56 3.38 -9.22 8.15
CA ASN A 56 1.95 -8.86 8.13
C ASN A 56 1.50 -8.13 6.85
N GLU A 57 2.41 -7.76 5.97
CA GLU A 57 2.09 -7.03 4.74
C GLU A 57 1.72 -8.00 3.61
N PHE A 58 0.71 -7.61 2.82
CA PHE A 58 0.32 -8.36 1.64
C PHE A 58 0.99 -7.75 0.42
N MET A 59 1.91 -8.50 -0.17
CA MET A 59 2.79 -8.04 -1.23
C MET A 59 2.28 -8.49 -2.59
N LYS A 60 2.45 -7.61 -3.57
CA LYS A 60 2.19 -7.87 -4.98
C LYS A 60 3.48 -7.69 -5.78
N LEU A 61 3.99 -8.79 -6.32
CA LEU A 61 5.08 -8.79 -7.29
C LEU A 61 4.51 -8.91 -8.69
N SER A 62 4.75 -7.89 -9.51
CA SER A 62 4.39 -7.87 -10.92
C SER A 62 5.65 -8.01 -11.79
N ILE A 63 5.62 -8.98 -12.69
CA ILE A 63 6.64 -9.18 -13.72
C ILE A 63 5.97 -8.83 -15.05
N ASN A 64 6.40 -7.73 -15.67
CA ASN A 64 5.82 -7.23 -16.91
C ASN A 64 6.83 -7.36 -18.04
N LYS A 65 6.46 -8.06 -19.11
CA LYS A 65 7.25 -8.12 -20.33
C LYS A 65 7.14 -6.80 -21.09
N ILE A 66 8.28 -6.20 -21.39
CA ILE A 66 8.41 -4.97 -22.17
C ILE A 66 9.23 -5.25 -23.44
N SER A 67 9.28 -4.29 -24.36
CA SER A 67 9.99 -4.46 -25.64
C SER A 67 11.49 -4.79 -25.49
N SER A 68 12.11 -4.37 -24.38
CA SER A 68 13.55 -4.54 -24.10
C SER A 68 13.88 -5.57 -23.03
N GLY A 69 12.90 -6.36 -22.53
CA GLY A 69 13.12 -7.31 -21.44
C GLY A 69 11.92 -7.39 -20.49
N TYR A 70 12.18 -7.27 -19.19
CA TYR A 70 11.15 -7.32 -18.16
C TYR A 70 11.28 -6.17 -17.16
N GLU A 71 10.15 -5.66 -16.70
CA GLU A 71 10.04 -4.77 -15.54
C GLU A 71 9.55 -5.58 -14.35
N TYR A 72 10.24 -5.45 -13.22
CA TYR A 72 9.87 -6.08 -11.96
C TYR A 72 9.39 -5.01 -10.97
N ARG A 73 8.18 -5.18 -10.44
CA ARG A 73 7.60 -4.23 -9.49
C ARG A 73 7.07 -4.94 -8.26
N LEU A 74 7.52 -4.52 -7.10
CA LEU A 74 7.04 -4.96 -5.82
C LEU A 74 6.28 -3.82 -5.15
N GLU A 75 5.04 -4.08 -4.76
CA GLU A 75 4.16 -3.10 -4.12
C GLU A 75 3.43 -3.76 -2.94
N VAL A 76 3.14 -2.97 -1.91
CA VAL A 76 2.22 -3.38 -0.84
C VAL A 76 0.79 -3.23 -1.36
N ASP A 77 0.04 -4.33 -1.39
CA ASP A 77 -1.38 -4.32 -1.72
C ASP A 77 -2.20 -3.93 -0.49
N LYS A 78 -2.67 -2.68 -0.48
CA LYS A 78 -3.52 -2.10 0.57
C LYS A 78 -5.02 -2.29 0.32
N GLU A 79 -5.40 -2.77 -0.87
CA GLU A 79 -6.79 -2.85 -1.31
C GLU A 79 -7.41 -4.20 -0.97
N THR A 80 -6.60 -5.28 -1.06
CA THR A 80 -7.07 -6.61 -0.68
C THR A 80 -7.48 -6.63 0.80
N PRO A 81 -8.66 -7.20 1.15
CA PRO A 81 -9.14 -7.26 2.54
C PRO A 81 -8.30 -8.26 3.35
N THR A 82 -7.21 -7.76 3.92
CA THR A 82 -6.37 -8.49 4.88
C THR A 82 -6.61 -7.94 6.28
N PRO A 83 -6.35 -8.70 7.35
CA PRO A 83 -6.54 -8.21 8.71
C PRO A 83 -5.82 -6.90 8.99
N LEU A 84 -4.61 -6.71 8.45
CA LEU A 84 -3.86 -5.47 8.57
C LEU A 84 -4.52 -4.31 7.81
N ASN A 85 -4.87 -4.52 6.53
CA ASN A 85 -5.49 -3.48 5.70
C ASN A 85 -6.85 -3.04 6.26
N GLU A 86 -7.65 -3.99 6.75
CA GLU A 86 -8.93 -3.70 7.40
C GLU A 86 -8.74 -2.89 8.69
N ALA A 87 -7.74 -3.23 9.51
CA ALA A 87 -7.44 -2.49 10.73
C ALA A 87 -6.99 -1.05 10.43
N VAL A 88 -6.11 -0.86 9.44
CA VAL A 88 -5.64 0.46 9.00
C VAL A 88 -6.80 1.29 8.45
N LYS A 89 -7.59 0.72 7.54
CA LYS A 89 -8.74 1.40 6.94
C LYS A 89 -9.77 1.83 7.98
N LYS A 90 -10.02 0.98 8.98
CA LYS A 90 -10.92 1.32 10.08
C LYS A 90 -10.39 2.49 10.91
N ALA A 91 -9.10 2.52 11.22
CA ALA A 91 -8.48 3.63 11.94
C ALA A 91 -8.57 4.95 11.13
N GLU A 92 -8.28 4.91 9.83
CA GLU A 92 -8.40 6.07 8.94
C GLU A 92 -9.85 6.58 8.83
N ASP A 93 -10.82 5.66 8.77
CA ASP A 93 -12.24 6.00 8.75
C ASP A 93 -12.67 6.66 10.06
N GLU A 94 -12.19 6.18 11.21
CA GLU A 94 -12.43 6.78 12.52
C GLU A 94 -11.85 8.21 12.61
N GLU A 95 -10.60 8.42 12.18
CA GLU A 95 -9.97 9.74 12.14
C GLU A 95 -10.72 10.71 11.23
N ARG A 96 -11.11 10.27 10.03
CA ARG A 96 -11.89 11.07 9.08
C ARG A 96 -13.22 11.49 9.69
N ASN A 97 -13.90 10.57 10.37
CA ASN A 97 -15.17 10.88 11.03
C ASN A 97 -15.00 11.92 12.14
N ILE A 98 -13.94 11.81 12.95
CA ILE A 98 -13.62 12.81 13.98
C ILE A 98 -13.36 14.18 13.35
N LEU A 99 -12.57 14.26 12.27
CA LEU A 99 -12.29 15.52 11.56
C LEU A 99 -13.57 16.16 11.01
N LEU A 100 -14.48 15.36 10.45
CA LEU A 100 -15.77 15.85 9.96
C LEU A 100 -16.64 16.41 11.10
N VAL A 101 -16.70 15.71 12.24
CA VAL A 101 -17.43 16.20 13.42
C VAL A 101 -16.87 17.53 13.91
N VAL A 102 -15.54 17.66 14.02
CA VAL A 102 -14.88 18.90 14.42
C VAL A 102 -15.22 20.04 13.45
N LEU A 103 -15.16 19.78 12.14
CA LEU A 103 -15.48 20.77 11.11
C LEU A 103 -16.94 21.24 11.21
N ILE A 104 -17.89 20.33 11.45
CA ILE A 104 -19.30 20.66 11.65
C ILE A 104 -19.48 21.54 12.88
N VAL A 105 -18.89 21.17 14.01
CA VAL A 105 -18.99 21.94 15.27
C VAL A 105 -18.42 23.35 15.09
N LEU A 106 -17.24 23.48 14.48
CA LEU A 106 -16.63 24.78 14.22
C LEU A 106 -17.51 25.64 13.30
N SER A 107 -18.08 25.04 12.26
CA SER A 107 -18.98 25.74 11.32
C SER A 107 -20.23 26.26 12.02
N VAL A 108 -20.81 25.49 12.94
CA VAL A 108 -21.97 25.90 13.76
C VAL A 108 -21.60 27.06 14.69
N ILE A 109 -20.45 27.01 15.36
CA ILE A 109 -19.98 28.09 16.23
C ILE A 109 -19.80 29.39 15.42
N LEU A 110 -19.16 29.32 14.26
CA LEU A 110 -18.97 30.47 13.38
C LEU A 110 -20.30 31.05 12.89
N ALA A 111 -21.26 30.20 12.53
CA ALA A 111 -22.60 30.63 12.15
C ALA A 111 -23.32 31.36 13.29
N ILE A 112 -23.24 30.85 14.53
CA ILE A 112 -23.83 31.50 15.71
C ILE A 112 -23.19 32.87 15.95
N LEU A 113 -21.86 32.96 15.90
CA LEU A 113 -21.13 34.23 16.07
C LEU A 113 -21.50 35.24 14.97
N PHE A 114 -21.63 34.78 13.73
CA PHE A 114 -22.03 35.60 12.59
C PHE A 114 -23.46 36.15 12.77
N ILE A 115 -24.40 35.28 13.14
CA ILE A 115 -25.79 35.67 13.42
C ILE A 115 -25.83 36.69 14.57
N TYR A 116 -25.13 36.41 15.67
CA TYR A 116 -25.04 37.32 16.81
C TYR A 116 -24.48 38.70 16.41
N ASN A 117 -23.38 38.73 15.65
CA ASN A 117 -22.77 39.97 15.17
C ASN A 117 -23.72 40.75 14.25
N TYR A 118 -24.42 40.06 13.34
CA TYR A 118 -25.42 40.66 12.46
C TYR A 118 -26.54 41.32 13.28
N TYR A 119 -27.14 40.60 14.23
CA TYR A 119 -28.19 41.17 15.09
C TYR A 119 -27.70 42.33 15.96
N ALA A 120 -26.48 42.26 16.50
CA ALA A 120 -25.91 43.34 17.29
C ALA A 120 -25.70 44.63 16.46
N ARG A 121 -25.33 44.50 15.18
CA ARG A 121 -25.04 45.64 14.29
C ARG A 121 -26.27 46.36 13.74
N TYR A 122 -27.38 45.65 13.52
CA TYR A 122 -28.62 46.22 12.94
C TYR A 122 -29.68 46.62 13.97
N ARG A 123 -29.41 46.40 15.27
CA ARG A 123 -30.32 46.77 16.38
C ARG A 123 -29.98 48.14 17.01
N TYR A 124 -28.94 48.82 16.53
CA TYR A 124 -28.57 50.20 16.87
C TYR A 124 -28.63 51.10 15.63
#